data_AF-A0A7S2RXF2-F1
#
_entry.id   AF-A0A7S2RXF2-F1
#
_cell.length_a   1.000
_cell.length_b   1.000
_cell.length_c   1.000
_cell.angle_alpha   90.00
_cell.angle_beta   90.00
_cell.angle_gamma   90.00
#
_symmetry.space_group_name_H-M   'P 1'
#
loop_
_entity.id
_entity.type
_entity.pdbx_description
1 polymer ?
#
loop_
_entity_poly.entity_id
_entity_poly.type
_entity_poly.pdbx_seq_one_letter_code
_entity_poly.pdbx_strand_id
1 'polypeptide(L)'
;AEWGDKLVGKLSWLTARNMSVAEIHLTPPDMGPMEVKVRVQNEQASITVHSANPVVRDQLELHSHRLRDMLGEQGLSLAGFDVSDSPRQQTGEQGTGNDDGS
;
A
#
# COMPACT_ATOMS: atom_id res chain seq x y z
N ALA A 1 -8.14 -14.06 5.81
CA ALA A 1 -7.32 -12.84 5.96
C ALA A 1 -5.84 -13.21 5.77
N GLU A 2 -5.42 -13.45 4.52
CA GLU A 2 -4.08 -14.00 4.24
C GLU A 2 -3.02 -12.93 3.91
N TRP A 3 -3.43 -11.70 3.57
CA TRP A 3 -2.47 -10.67 3.18
C TRP A 3 -1.76 -10.01 4.38
N GLY A 4 -2.47 -9.66 5.45
CA GLY A 4 -1.85 -9.06 6.64
C GLY A 4 -0.79 -9.97 7.28
N ASP A 5 -1.05 -11.28 7.29
CA ASP A 5 -0.09 -12.31 7.72
C ASP A 5 1.18 -12.33 6.85
N LYS A 6 1.01 -12.27 5.52
CA LYS A 6 2.13 -12.16 4.57
C LYS A 6 2.95 -10.88 4.77
N LEU A 7 2.32 -9.76 5.13
CA LEU A 7 3.04 -8.50 5.44
C LEU A 7 3.90 -8.64 6.69
N VAL A 8 3.35 -9.17 7.78
CA VAL A 8 4.09 -9.39 9.03
C VAL A 8 5.26 -10.34 8.79
N GLY A 9 5.04 -11.43 8.05
CA GLY A 9 6.11 -12.34 7.64
C GLY A 9 7.21 -11.64 6.82
N LYS A 10 6.82 -10.75 5.89
CA LYS A 10 7.79 -9.97 5.11
C LYS A 10 8.56 -8.97 5.97
N LEU A 11 7.91 -8.35 6.94
CA LEU A 11 8.54 -7.41 7.85
C LEU A 11 9.58 -8.09 8.74
N SER A 12 9.24 -9.29 9.24
CA SER A 12 10.19 -10.13 9.97
C SER A 12 11.43 -10.46 9.11
N TRP A 13 11.22 -10.78 7.82
CA TRP A 13 12.32 -10.99 6.87
C TRP A 13 13.15 -9.73 6.59
N LEU A 14 12.50 -8.57 6.46
CA LEU A 14 13.16 -7.28 6.27
C LEU A 14 14.09 -6.95 7.45
N THR A 15 13.57 -7.07 8.66
CA THR A 15 14.34 -6.89 9.90
C THR A 15 15.49 -7.87 9.99
N ALA A 16 15.24 -9.16 9.70
CA ALA A 16 16.28 -10.19 9.69
C ALA A 16 17.40 -9.92 8.67
N ARG A 17 17.10 -9.20 7.59
CA ARG A 17 18.05 -8.87 6.51
C ARG A 17 18.57 -7.43 6.59
N ASN A 18 18.26 -6.71 7.67
CA ASN A 18 18.62 -5.31 7.88
C ASN A 18 18.18 -4.39 6.70
N MET A 19 17.07 -4.74 6.06
CA MET A 19 16.50 -4.03 4.91
C MET A 19 15.36 -3.10 5.36
N SER A 20 15.34 -1.88 4.85
CA SER A 20 14.33 -0.87 5.18
C SER A 20 13.17 -0.81 4.19
N VAL A 21 13.30 -1.41 3.00
CA VAL A 21 12.27 -1.33 1.94
C VAL A 21 12.07 -2.70 1.32
N ALA A 22 10.81 -3.13 1.15
CA ALA A 22 10.44 -4.27 0.32
C ALA A 22 9.29 -3.93 -0.61
N GLU A 23 9.34 -4.54 -1.79
CA GLU A 23 8.22 -4.64 -2.72
C GLU A 23 7.73 -6.10 -2.73
N ILE A 24 6.42 -6.25 -2.80
CA ILE A 24 5.73 -7.54 -2.67
C ILE A 24 4.65 -7.59 -3.74
N HIS A 25 4.80 -8.51 -4.68
CA HIS A 25 3.74 -8.84 -5.63
C HIS A 25 2.87 -9.94 -5.04
N LEU A 26 1.60 -9.65 -4.88
CA LEU A 26 0.59 -10.59 -4.41
C LEU A 26 -0.37 -10.85 -5.56
N THR A 27 -0.72 -12.12 -5.79
CA THR A 27 -1.70 -12.52 -6.81
C THR A 27 -2.77 -13.42 -6.18
N PRO A 28 -3.63 -12.92 -5.28
CA PRO A 28 -4.66 -13.74 -4.66
C PRO A 28 -5.70 -14.15 -5.71
N PRO A 29 -6.25 -15.38 -5.64
CA PRO A 29 -7.20 -15.90 -6.63
C PRO A 29 -8.50 -15.08 -6.72
N ASP A 30 -8.85 -14.35 -5.65
CA ASP A 30 -10.04 -13.51 -5.57
C ASP A 30 -9.79 -12.03 -5.93
N MET A 31 -8.56 -11.55 -5.69
CA MET A 31 -8.24 -10.11 -5.68
C MET A 31 -7.42 -9.64 -6.89
N GLY A 32 -6.79 -10.55 -7.65
CA GLY A 32 -5.96 -10.21 -8.81
C GLY A 32 -4.54 -9.73 -8.45
N PRO A 33 -3.71 -9.35 -9.45
CA PRO A 33 -2.35 -8.89 -9.20
C PRO A 33 -2.37 -7.55 -8.48
N MET A 34 -1.69 -7.50 -7.34
CA MET A 34 -1.53 -6.30 -6.54
C MET A 34 -0.08 -6.14 -6.10
N GLU A 35 0.40 -4.91 -6.04
CA GLU A 35 1.76 -4.59 -5.60
C GLU A 35 1.70 -3.90 -4.25
N VAL A 36 2.50 -4.37 -3.29
CA VAL A 36 2.58 -3.76 -1.97
C VAL A 36 4.01 -3.35 -1.70
N LYS A 37 4.20 -2.07 -1.45
CA LYS A 37 5.47 -1.48 -1.08
C LYS A 37 5.46 -1.16 0.40
N VAL A 38 6.43 -1.70 1.12
CA VAL A 38 6.61 -1.48 2.55
C VAL A 38 7.93 -0.77 2.76
N ARG A 39 7.91 0.31 3.53
CA ARG A 39 9.10 1.08 3.93
C ARG A 39 9.12 1.20 5.44
N VAL A 40 10.23 0.86 6.08
CA VAL A 40 10.46 1.00 7.51
C VAL A 40 11.58 2.00 7.72
N GLN A 41 11.29 3.10 8.42
CA GLN A 41 12.26 4.14 8.77
C GLN A 41 12.08 4.53 10.23
N ASN A 42 13.14 4.42 11.03
CA ASN A 42 13.12 4.82 12.44
C ASN A 42 11.89 4.24 13.20
N GLU A 43 11.69 2.93 13.04
CA GLU A 43 10.58 2.16 13.64
C GLU A 43 9.17 2.52 13.09
N GLN A 44 9.09 3.40 12.09
CA GLN A 44 7.86 3.75 11.40
C GLN A 44 7.73 3.00 10.08
N ALA A 45 6.66 2.21 9.93
CA ALA A 45 6.31 1.50 8.71
C ALA A 45 5.30 2.30 7.88
N SER A 46 5.61 2.54 6.61
CA SER A 46 4.71 3.09 5.60
C SER A 46 4.42 2.03 4.55
N ILE A 47 3.13 1.85 4.25
CA ILE A 47 2.64 0.82 3.34
C ILE A 47 1.87 1.50 2.22
N THR A 48 2.24 1.18 0.99
CA THR A 48 1.54 1.64 -0.22
C THR A 48 1.10 0.41 -1.00
N VAL A 49 -0.20 0.30 -1.23
CA VAL A 49 -0.82 -0.82 -1.95
C VAL A 49 -1.33 -0.33 -3.29
N HIS A 50 -0.97 -1.01 -4.36
CA HIS A 50 -1.46 -0.79 -5.71
C HIS A 50 -2.39 -1.93 -6.08
N SER A 51 -3.69 -1.63 -6.24
CA SER A 51 -4.73 -2.63 -6.51
C SER A 51 -5.85 -2.05 -7.36
N ALA A 52 -6.10 -2.62 -8.53
CA ALA A 52 -7.19 -2.21 -9.42
C ALA A 52 -8.60 -2.62 -8.95
N ASN A 53 -8.72 -3.23 -7.77
CA ASN A 53 -9.97 -3.80 -7.26
C ASN A 53 -10.45 -3.04 -6.00
N PRO A 54 -11.64 -2.39 -6.03
CA PRO A 54 -12.15 -1.62 -4.91
C PRO A 54 -12.58 -2.46 -3.71
N VAL A 55 -12.93 -3.74 -3.92
CA VAL A 55 -13.27 -4.68 -2.83
C VAL A 55 -12.07 -4.91 -1.92
N VAL A 56 -10.87 -4.94 -2.52
CA VAL A 56 -9.63 -5.12 -1.80
C VAL A 56 -9.39 -3.96 -0.86
N ARG A 57 -9.63 -2.72 -1.29
CA ARG A 57 -9.50 -1.52 -0.45
C ARG A 57 -10.29 -1.64 0.84
N ASP A 58 -11.56 -2.04 0.78
CA ASP A 58 -12.41 -2.18 1.98
C ASP A 58 -11.85 -3.24 2.95
N GLN A 59 -11.44 -4.39 2.43
CA GLN A 59 -10.78 -5.43 3.22
C GLN A 59 -9.44 -4.94 3.80
N LEU A 60 -8.67 -4.20 3.01
CA LEU A 60 -7.40 -3.60 3.39
C LEU A 60 -7.58 -2.61 4.57
N GLU A 61 -8.61 -1.76 4.52
CA GLU A 61 -8.93 -0.80 5.59
C GLU A 61 -9.27 -1.51 6.90
N LEU A 62 -10.15 -2.52 6.86
CA LEU A 62 -10.50 -3.35 8.02
C LEU A 62 -9.28 -4.02 8.66
N HIS A 63 -8.37 -4.50 7.83
CA HIS A 63 -7.15 -5.16 8.28
C HIS A 63 -6.02 -4.18 8.63
N SER A 64 -6.03 -2.94 8.14
CA SER A 64 -5.00 -1.93 8.45
C SER A 64 -4.98 -1.61 9.95
N HIS A 65 -6.16 -1.56 10.58
CA HIS A 65 -6.30 -1.38 12.02
C HIS A 65 -5.65 -2.52 12.80
N ARG A 66 -5.91 -3.76 12.38
CA ARG A 66 -5.31 -4.95 13.00
C ARG A 66 -3.80 -5.01 12.74
N LEU A 67 -3.37 -4.68 11.52
CA LEU A 67 -1.96 -4.67 11.15
C LEU A 67 -1.18 -3.64 11.98
N ARG A 68 -1.74 -2.44 12.18
CA ARG A 68 -1.18 -1.42 13.06
C ARG A 68 -1.00 -1.92 14.49
N ASP A 69 -2.00 -2.62 15.01
CA ASP A 69 -1.95 -3.21 16.35
C ASP A 69 -0.81 -4.23 16.44
N MET A 70 -0.75 -5.19 15.52
CA MET A 70 0.32 -6.19 15.44
C MET A 70 1.71 -5.58 15.24
N LEU A 71 1.82 -4.56 14.39
CA LEU A 71 3.05 -3.78 14.21
C LEU A 71 3.47 -3.13 15.53
N GLY A 72 2.52 -2.52 16.23
CA GLY A 72 2.72 -1.87 17.52
C GLY A 72 3.19 -2.85 18.58
N GLU A 73 2.66 -4.07 18.60
CA GLU A 73 3.13 -5.15 19.48
C GLU A 73 4.59 -5.53 19.21
N GLN A 74 5.08 -5.35 17.97
CA GLN A 74 6.49 -5.57 17.61
C GLN A 74 7.39 -4.36 17.86
N GLY A 75 6.84 -3.26 18.41
CA GLY A 75 7.56 -2.00 18.58
C GLY A 75 7.64 -1.15 17.32
N LEU A 76 6.90 -1.48 16.26
CA LEU A 76 6.84 -0.74 15.01
C LEU A 76 5.54 0.07 14.93
N SER A 77 5.61 1.31 14.45
CA SER A 77 4.43 2.16 14.28
C SER A 77 4.02 2.21 12.81
N LEU A 78 2.76 1.91 12.49
CA LEU A 78 2.23 2.16 11.14
C LEU A 78 2.06 3.67 10.94
N ALA A 79 3.00 4.31 10.24
CA ALA A 79 2.98 5.74 9.96
C ALA A 79 2.04 6.13 8.81
N GLY A 80 1.76 5.21 7.89
CA GLY A 80 0.84 5.48 6.79
C GLY A 80 0.43 4.22 6.05
N PHE A 81 -0.84 4.19 5.63
CA PHE A 81 -1.42 3.15 4.81
C PHE A 81 -2.15 3.82 3.65
N ASP A 82 -1.66 3.64 2.42
CA ASP A 82 -2.25 4.20 1.20
C ASP A 82 -2.65 3.07 0.26
N VAL A 83 -3.83 3.21 -0.36
CA VAL A 83 -4.31 2.28 -1.38
C VAL A 83 -4.58 3.08 -2.65
N SER A 84 -3.75 2.83 -3.66
CA SER A 84 -3.81 3.44 -4.98
C SER A 84 -4.35 2.44 -6.01
N ASP A 85 -5.28 2.86 -6.86
CA ASP A 85 -5.96 1.95 -7.81
C ASP A 85 -5.15 1.65 -9.07
N SER A 86 -4.27 2.56 -9.50
CA SER A 86 -3.39 2.46 -10.67
C SER A 86 -2.56 3.75 -10.77
N PRO A 87 -1.43 3.78 -11.51
CA PRO A 87 -0.62 4.98 -11.57
C PRO A 87 -1.47 6.10 -12.14
N ARG A 88 -1.70 7.17 -11.36
CA ARG A 88 -1.89 8.48 -11.95
C ARG A 88 -0.60 8.78 -12.72
N GLN A 89 -0.55 8.30 -13.96
CA GLN A 89 -0.09 9.13 -15.05
C GLN A 89 -0.91 10.41 -14.90
N GLN A 90 -0.31 11.37 -14.21
CA GLN A 90 -0.68 12.77 -14.29
C GLN A 90 -0.44 13.16 -15.75
N THR A 91 -1.38 12.83 -16.62
CA THR A 91 -1.55 13.53 -17.88
C THR A 91 -2.06 14.90 -17.46
N GLY A 92 -1.12 15.84 -17.33
CA GLY A 92 -1.46 17.22 -17.67
C GLY A 92 -1.98 17.25 -19.10
N GLU A 93 -2.58 18.38 -19.47
CA GLU A 93 -3.02 18.69 -20.85
C GLU A 93 -4.40 18.14 -21.22
N GLN A 94 -5.44 18.97 -21.03
CA GLN A 94 -6.32 19.45 -22.12
C GLN A 94 -7.48 20.31 -21.58
N GLY A 95 -7.50 21.57 -22.00
CA GLY A 95 -8.56 22.53 -21.70
C GLY A 95 -8.17 24.00 -21.86
N THR A 96 -7.34 24.33 -22.85
CA THR A 96 -7.10 25.71 -23.30
C THR A 96 -8.01 25.99 -24.50
N GLY A 97 -8.71 27.14 -24.50
CA GLY A 97 -9.55 27.68 -25.61
C GLY A 97 -11.04 27.53 -25.34
N ASN A 98 -11.90 28.56 -25.27
CA ASN A 98 -11.92 29.79 -26.06
C ASN A 98 -12.46 30.99 -25.26
N ASP A 99 -11.66 32.04 -25.22
CA ASP A 99 -12.09 33.43 -25.41
C ASP A 99 -12.27 33.62 -26.93
N ASP A 100 -13.49 33.93 -27.42
CA ASP A 100 -13.78 34.68 -28.66
C ASP A 100 -15.30 34.77 -28.94
N GLY A 101 -15.85 35.99 -28.93
CA GLY A 101 -16.93 36.42 -29.85
C GLY A 101 -18.40 36.26 -29.45
N SER A 102 -19.01 37.33 -28.91
CA SER A 102 -20.27 37.94 -29.40
C SER A 102 -20.48 39.33 -28.78
#